data_AF-A0A016UIR8-F1
#
_entry.id   AF-A0A016UIR8-F1
#
_cell.length_a   1.000
_cell.length_b   1.000
_cell.length_c   1.000
_cell.angle_alpha   90.00
_cell.angle_beta   90.00
_cell.angle_gamma   90.00
#
_symmetry.space_group_name_H-M   'P 1'
#
loop_
_entity.id
_entity.type
_entity.pdbx_description
1 polymer ?
#
loop_
_entity_poly.entity_id
_entity_poly.type
_entity_poly.pdbx_seq_one_letter_code
_entity_poly.pdbx_strand_id
1 'polypeptide(L)'
;MAGFEPGTPAVDGLIQIMCDENEELPVKVESALAIQSFLEDQERAHAVVKPHVRALVLQILDIVSKAQIDDVISVVDELLEQFVEDVIPVAAEVAEHLSNLFLEILTSDTIDDRTPALNSIIPTLGSILDLVEDHREVMVQVEASVLKPINCILTAGHIEFYDDVIILLQSLLQTYVSEPMWAVYNELYKVFKTTDRQSILPFSDIAHVLHMYIVTDNESFLAFPERMNAMIDMCQVTLQLKISDGMVHVKWYRKESSKNILVHARSAHPKAVKRAVICNMFKTAVAVCSEVRQNAKNPQDWRQL
;
A
#
# COMPACT_ATOMS: atom_id res chain seq x y z
N MET A 1 -47.48 -19.78 -10.48
CA MET A 1 -46.35 -20.44 -11.15
C MET A 1 -45.14 -19.54 -10.97
N ALA A 2 -44.39 -19.77 -9.89
CA ALA A 2 -43.11 -19.09 -9.68
C ALA A 2 -42.12 -19.73 -10.67
N GLY A 3 -41.50 -18.91 -11.51
CA GLY A 3 -40.56 -19.35 -12.54
C GLY A 3 -39.40 -20.10 -11.91
N PHE A 4 -39.27 -21.37 -12.27
CA PHE A 4 -38.07 -22.16 -12.02
C PHE A 4 -37.05 -21.73 -13.08
N GLU A 5 -36.21 -20.75 -12.74
CA GLU A 5 -35.15 -20.26 -13.62
C GLU A 5 -33.78 -20.74 -13.09
N PRO A 6 -32.93 -21.33 -13.95
CA PRO A 6 -31.83 -22.21 -13.57
C PRO A 6 -30.62 -21.57 -12.87
N GLY A 7 -30.55 -20.23 -12.74
CA GLY A 7 -29.37 -19.53 -12.21
C GLY A 7 -29.15 -19.70 -10.70
N THR A 8 -30.21 -19.55 -9.90
CA THR A 8 -30.14 -19.67 -8.42
C THR A 8 -29.65 -21.05 -7.94
N PRO A 9 -30.20 -22.17 -8.45
CA PRO A 9 -29.72 -23.51 -8.09
C PRO A 9 -28.29 -23.79 -8.57
N ALA A 10 -27.85 -23.15 -9.66
CA ALA A 10 -26.51 -23.33 -10.18
C ALA A 10 -25.46 -22.70 -9.26
N VAL A 11 -25.69 -21.47 -8.78
CA VAL A 11 -24.78 -20.79 -7.86
C VAL A 11 -24.65 -21.53 -6.54
N ASP A 12 -25.77 -22.00 -5.96
CA ASP A 12 -25.73 -22.85 -4.75
C ASP A 12 -24.91 -24.13 -4.95
N GLY A 13 -25.03 -24.77 -6.13
CA GLY A 13 -24.24 -25.94 -6.49
C GLY A 13 -22.74 -25.63 -6.58
N LEU A 14 -22.37 -24.50 -7.17
CA LEU A 14 -20.97 -24.05 -7.26
C LEU A 14 -20.36 -23.76 -5.89
N ILE A 15 -21.13 -23.13 -5.00
CA ILE A 15 -20.73 -22.86 -3.62
C ILE A 15 -20.47 -24.18 -2.87
N GLN A 16 -21.32 -25.19 -3.06
CA GLN A 16 -21.12 -26.52 -2.47
C GLN A 16 -19.84 -27.19 -2.97
N ILE A 17 -19.59 -27.15 -4.29
CA ILE A 17 -18.37 -27.69 -4.91
C ILE A 17 -17.13 -27.00 -4.34
N MET A 18 -17.16 -25.68 -4.19
CA MET A 18 -16.06 -24.90 -3.59
C MET A 18 -15.76 -25.31 -2.15
N CYS A 19 -16.81 -25.60 -1.37
CA CYS A 19 -16.68 -25.93 0.04
C CYS A 19 -16.46 -27.43 0.32
N ASP A 20 -16.52 -28.32 -0.68
CA ASP A 20 -16.31 -29.76 -0.48
C ASP A 20 -14.81 -30.08 -0.35
N GLU A 21 -14.39 -30.62 0.79
CA GLU A 21 -12.99 -31.02 1.04
C GLU A 21 -12.49 -32.15 0.11
N ASN A 22 -13.39 -32.96 -0.45
CA ASN A 22 -13.05 -34.13 -1.27
C ASN A 22 -12.95 -33.80 -2.76
N GLU A 23 -13.32 -32.59 -3.17
CA GLU A 23 -13.34 -32.19 -4.57
C GLU A 23 -11.94 -31.85 -5.10
N GLU A 24 -11.71 -32.11 -6.39
CA GLU A 24 -10.42 -31.87 -7.01
C GLU A 24 -10.14 -30.36 -7.16
N LEU A 25 -8.89 -29.96 -6.93
CA LEU A 25 -8.46 -28.56 -6.99
C LEU A 25 -8.82 -27.85 -8.32
N PRO A 26 -8.66 -28.47 -9.51
CA PRO A 26 -9.07 -27.85 -10.77
C PRO A 26 -10.58 -27.58 -10.83
N VAL A 27 -11.40 -28.44 -10.25
CA VAL A 27 -12.86 -28.28 -10.23
C VAL A 27 -13.27 -27.12 -9.33
N LYS A 28 -12.58 -26.95 -8.20
CA LYS A 28 -12.78 -25.80 -7.31
C LYS A 28 -12.41 -24.48 -7.98
N VAL A 29 -11.33 -24.46 -8.76
CA VAL A 29 -10.88 -23.29 -9.52
C VAL A 29 -11.93 -22.88 -10.55
N GLU A 30 -12.40 -23.82 -11.37
CA GLU A 30 -13.47 -23.55 -12.35
C GLU A 30 -14.76 -23.10 -11.67
N SER A 31 -15.08 -23.65 -10.49
CA SER A 31 -16.22 -23.22 -9.70
C SER A 31 -16.09 -21.77 -9.22
N ALA A 32 -14.91 -21.35 -8.75
CA ALA A 32 -14.63 -19.98 -8.34
C ALA A 32 -14.80 -18.99 -9.50
N LEU A 33 -14.23 -19.30 -10.67
CA LEU A 33 -14.34 -18.48 -11.88
C LEU A 33 -15.79 -18.41 -12.40
N ALA A 34 -16.54 -19.51 -12.29
CA ALA A 34 -17.96 -19.50 -12.63
C ALA A 34 -18.76 -18.59 -11.67
N ILE A 35 -18.49 -18.64 -10.36
CA ILE A 35 -19.12 -17.75 -9.38
C ILE A 35 -18.85 -16.29 -9.72
N GLN A 36 -17.61 -15.92 -10.07
CA GLN A 36 -17.26 -14.57 -10.52
C GLN A 36 -18.12 -14.14 -11.71
N SER A 37 -18.17 -14.96 -12.78
CA SER A 37 -19.00 -14.66 -13.96
C SER A 37 -20.49 -14.50 -13.61
N PHE A 38 -21.02 -15.28 -12.65
CA PHE A 38 -22.39 -15.09 -12.18
C PHE A 38 -22.59 -13.79 -11.39
N LEU A 39 -21.60 -13.35 -10.62
CA LEU A 39 -21.67 -12.08 -9.88
C LEU A 39 -21.67 -10.87 -10.82
N GLU A 40 -20.88 -10.92 -11.89
CA GLU A 40 -20.81 -9.89 -12.92
C GLU A 40 -22.13 -9.76 -13.71
N ASP A 41 -22.70 -10.88 -14.15
CA ASP A 41 -23.85 -10.89 -15.07
C ASP A 41 -25.22 -10.94 -14.37
N GLN A 42 -25.29 -11.38 -13.11
CA GLN A 42 -26.57 -11.68 -12.44
C GLN A 42 -26.69 -11.12 -11.02
N GLU A 43 -27.42 -10.01 -10.87
CA GLU A 43 -27.72 -9.39 -9.57
C GLU A 43 -28.41 -10.34 -8.57
N ARG A 44 -29.19 -11.32 -9.05
CA ARG A 44 -29.80 -12.34 -8.16
C ARG A 44 -28.79 -13.30 -7.54
N ALA A 45 -27.63 -13.52 -8.16
CA ALA A 45 -26.56 -14.33 -7.59
C ALA A 45 -26.04 -13.72 -6.29
N HIS A 46 -26.10 -12.39 -6.17
CA HIS A 46 -25.63 -11.68 -4.98
C HIS A 46 -26.37 -12.11 -3.72
N ALA A 47 -27.69 -12.29 -3.81
CA ALA A 47 -28.50 -12.73 -2.67
C ALA A 47 -28.15 -14.16 -2.20
N VAL A 48 -27.64 -15.01 -3.11
CA VAL A 48 -27.26 -16.40 -2.84
C VAL A 48 -25.83 -16.46 -2.28
N VAL A 49 -24.92 -15.66 -2.84
CA VAL A 49 -23.51 -15.59 -2.46
C VAL A 49 -23.30 -14.89 -1.12
N LYS A 50 -24.06 -13.81 -0.85
CA LYS A 50 -23.94 -12.98 0.37
C LYS A 50 -23.77 -13.77 1.68
N PRO A 51 -24.63 -14.74 2.04
CA PRO A 51 -24.47 -15.50 3.29
C PRO A 51 -23.21 -16.39 3.34
N HIS A 52 -22.58 -16.63 2.19
CA HIS A 52 -21.42 -17.50 2.02
C HIS A 52 -20.11 -16.71 1.76
N VAL A 53 -20.14 -15.37 1.68
CA VAL A 53 -18.97 -14.52 1.33
C VAL A 53 -17.74 -14.87 2.15
N ARG A 54 -17.87 -14.91 3.48
CA ARG A 54 -16.75 -15.31 4.37
C ARG A 54 -16.17 -16.67 3.99
N ALA A 55 -17.02 -17.68 3.78
CA ALA A 55 -16.57 -19.02 3.46
C ALA A 55 -15.87 -19.04 2.09
N LEU A 56 -16.44 -18.36 1.10
CA LEU A 56 -15.90 -18.31 -0.26
C LEU A 56 -14.54 -17.62 -0.29
N VAL A 57 -14.38 -16.45 0.32
CA VAL A 57 -13.09 -15.75 0.35
C VAL A 57 -12.01 -16.64 0.98
N LEU A 58 -12.28 -17.25 2.14
CA LEU A 58 -11.30 -18.10 2.80
C LEU A 58 -10.97 -19.37 2.01
N GLN A 59 -11.96 -19.99 1.36
CA GLN A 59 -11.73 -21.15 0.48
C GLN A 59 -10.93 -20.76 -0.76
N ILE A 60 -11.23 -19.63 -1.39
CA ILE A 60 -10.46 -19.12 -2.53
C ILE A 60 -9.01 -18.87 -2.13
N LEU A 61 -8.77 -18.26 -0.98
CA LEU A 61 -7.43 -18.04 -0.46
C LEU A 61 -6.65 -19.34 -0.19
N ASP A 62 -7.33 -20.38 0.30
CA ASP A 62 -6.75 -21.72 0.44
C ASP A 62 -6.43 -22.36 -0.93
N ILE A 63 -7.29 -22.15 -1.93
CA ILE A 63 -7.03 -22.55 -3.31
C ILE A 63 -5.82 -21.80 -3.86
N VAL A 64 -5.71 -20.49 -3.69
CA VAL A 64 -4.54 -19.72 -4.17
C VAL A 64 -3.25 -20.23 -3.53
N SER A 65 -3.28 -20.57 -2.24
CA SER A 65 -2.13 -21.16 -1.54
C SER A 65 -1.72 -22.53 -2.12
N LYS A 66 -2.69 -23.39 -2.47
CA LYS A 66 -2.45 -24.76 -2.95
C LYS A 66 -2.21 -24.88 -4.46
N ALA A 67 -2.97 -24.13 -5.24
CA ALA A 67 -3.11 -24.30 -6.69
C ALA A 67 -2.06 -23.52 -7.46
N GLN A 68 -1.47 -22.46 -6.90
CA GLN A 68 -0.56 -21.57 -7.61
C GLN A 68 -1.15 -21.05 -8.93
N ILE A 69 -2.48 -20.82 -8.95
CA ILE A 69 -3.21 -20.31 -10.10
C ILE A 69 -3.56 -18.85 -9.81
N ASP A 70 -3.00 -17.94 -10.60
CA ASP A 70 -3.16 -16.50 -10.41
C ASP A 70 -4.59 -16.03 -10.70
N ASP A 71 -5.29 -16.67 -11.65
CA ASP A 71 -6.62 -16.23 -12.10
C ASP A 71 -7.66 -16.20 -10.96
N VAL A 72 -7.49 -17.03 -9.93
CA VAL A 72 -8.46 -17.17 -8.83
C VAL A 72 -8.43 -15.98 -7.87
N ILE A 73 -7.31 -15.24 -7.78
CA ILE A 73 -7.22 -14.07 -6.90
C ILE A 73 -8.19 -12.96 -7.34
N SER A 74 -8.48 -12.87 -8.65
CA SER A 74 -9.43 -11.91 -9.20
C SER A 74 -10.86 -12.13 -8.69
N VAL A 75 -11.19 -13.38 -8.31
CA VAL A 75 -12.48 -13.71 -7.67
C VAL A 75 -12.55 -13.11 -6.27
N VAL A 76 -11.42 -13.02 -5.55
CA VAL A 76 -11.38 -12.32 -4.26
C VAL A 76 -11.68 -10.84 -4.49
N ASP A 77 -11.01 -10.19 -5.43
CA ASP A 77 -11.23 -8.77 -5.73
C ASP A 77 -12.68 -8.48 -6.11
N GLU A 78 -13.32 -9.32 -6.93
CA GLU A 78 -14.76 -9.20 -7.23
C GLU A 78 -15.63 -9.30 -5.96
N LEU A 79 -15.31 -10.22 -5.05
CA LEU A 79 -16.04 -10.32 -3.77
C LEU A 79 -15.80 -9.10 -2.86
N LEU A 80 -14.59 -8.54 -2.86
CA LEU A 80 -14.26 -7.31 -2.10
C LEU A 80 -15.07 -6.13 -2.64
N GLU A 81 -15.28 -6.03 -3.96
CA GLU A 81 -16.02 -4.93 -4.60
C GLU A 81 -17.54 -5.07 -4.40
N GLN A 82 -18.11 -6.26 -4.56
CA GLN A 82 -19.57 -6.47 -4.49
C GLN A 82 -20.11 -6.61 -3.07
N PHE A 83 -19.30 -7.05 -2.10
CA PHE A 83 -19.76 -7.41 -0.74
C PHE A 83 -19.01 -6.70 0.38
N VAL A 84 -18.71 -5.41 0.21
CA VAL A 84 -17.94 -4.57 1.16
C VAL A 84 -18.30 -4.82 2.64
N GLU A 85 -19.57 -4.65 3.01
CA GLU A 85 -20.07 -4.79 4.38
C GLU A 85 -19.90 -6.20 4.97
N ASP A 86 -19.98 -7.22 4.11
CA ASP A 86 -19.88 -8.63 4.52
C ASP A 86 -18.41 -9.09 4.59
N VAL A 87 -17.50 -8.37 3.93
CA VAL A 87 -16.05 -8.65 3.91
C VAL A 87 -15.32 -7.96 5.06
N ILE A 88 -15.71 -6.75 5.47
CA ILE A 88 -15.05 -6.01 6.56
C ILE A 88 -14.81 -6.87 7.82
N PRO A 89 -15.77 -7.69 8.30
CA PRO A 89 -15.57 -8.54 9.48
C PRO A 89 -14.48 -9.61 9.34
N VAL A 90 -14.09 -9.95 8.11
CA VAL A 90 -13.09 -10.99 7.80
C VAL A 90 -11.82 -10.41 7.17
N ALA A 91 -11.80 -9.11 6.85
CA ALA A 91 -10.67 -8.45 6.18
C ALA A 91 -9.32 -8.70 6.87
N ALA A 92 -9.28 -8.71 8.20
CA ALA A 92 -8.07 -9.00 8.96
C ALA A 92 -7.54 -10.43 8.73
N GLU A 93 -8.43 -11.42 8.69
CA GLU A 93 -8.11 -12.83 8.43
C GLU A 93 -7.61 -13.01 6.98
N VAL A 94 -8.28 -12.35 6.03
CA VAL A 94 -7.93 -12.34 4.60
C VAL A 94 -6.55 -11.72 4.39
N ALA A 95 -6.30 -10.54 4.97
CA ALA A 95 -5.00 -9.86 4.88
C ALA A 95 -3.87 -10.67 5.51
N GLU A 96 -4.13 -11.35 6.64
CA GLU A 96 -3.14 -12.20 7.28
C GLU A 96 -2.76 -13.39 6.39
N HIS A 97 -3.73 -14.08 5.80
CA HIS A 97 -3.47 -15.21 4.93
C HIS A 97 -2.71 -14.81 3.67
N LEU A 98 -3.13 -13.72 3.00
CA LEU A 98 -2.42 -13.16 1.84
C LEU A 98 -0.99 -12.74 2.19
N SER A 99 -0.77 -12.12 3.35
CA SER A 99 0.56 -11.71 3.81
C SER A 99 1.46 -12.92 4.06
N ASN A 100 0.94 -13.98 4.68
CA ASN A 100 1.70 -15.20 4.92
C ASN A 100 2.06 -15.91 3.60
N LEU A 101 1.10 -16.00 2.67
CA LEU A 101 1.32 -16.56 1.35
C LEU A 101 2.39 -15.78 0.59
N PHE A 102 2.30 -14.45 0.58
CA PHE A 102 3.30 -13.60 -0.06
C PHE A 102 4.71 -13.86 0.50
N LEU A 103 4.85 -13.93 1.83
CA LEU A 103 6.14 -14.19 2.48
C LEU A 103 6.68 -15.59 2.17
N GLU A 104 5.82 -16.61 2.14
CA GLU A 104 6.21 -17.97 1.76
C GLU A 104 6.79 -18.00 0.34
N ILE A 105 6.14 -17.30 -0.60
CA ILE A 105 6.58 -17.25 -2.00
C ILE A 105 7.87 -16.43 -2.11
N LEU A 106 7.92 -15.24 -1.50
CA LEU A 106 9.07 -14.33 -1.55
C LEU A 106 10.35 -14.95 -0.95
N THR A 107 10.20 -15.79 0.08
CA THR A 107 11.34 -16.46 0.73
C THR A 107 11.70 -17.82 0.14
N SER A 108 10.96 -18.28 -0.87
CA SER A 108 11.23 -19.54 -1.57
C SER A 108 12.36 -19.41 -2.59
N ASP A 109 13.08 -20.50 -2.83
CA ASP A 109 14.17 -20.57 -3.83
C ASP A 109 13.65 -20.48 -5.29
N THR A 110 12.33 -20.58 -5.49
CA THR A 110 11.64 -20.59 -6.80
C THR A 110 10.84 -19.31 -7.02
N ILE A 111 11.34 -18.17 -6.52
CA ILE A 111 10.63 -16.89 -6.63
C ILE A 111 10.35 -16.51 -8.09
N ASP A 112 11.31 -16.72 -9.00
CA ASP A 112 11.20 -16.34 -10.41
C ASP A 112 10.01 -17.02 -11.12
N ASP A 113 9.69 -18.25 -10.74
CA ASP A 113 8.56 -19.01 -11.30
C ASP A 113 7.21 -18.54 -10.71
N ARG A 114 7.25 -17.83 -9.58
CA ARG A 114 6.08 -17.44 -8.77
C ARG A 114 5.90 -15.93 -8.65
N THR A 115 6.69 -15.13 -9.36
CA THR A 115 6.51 -13.67 -9.47
C THR A 115 5.10 -13.26 -9.92
N PRO A 116 4.44 -13.96 -10.87
CA PRO A 116 3.05 -13.66 -11.24
C PRO A 116 2.08 -13.69 -10.04
N ALA A 117 2.22 -14.67 -9.15
CA ALA A 117 1.43 -14.78 -7.92
C ALA A 117 1.73 -13.65 -6.93
N LEU A 118 2.99 -13.23 -6.80
CA LEU A 118 3.35 -12.08 -5.95
C LEU A 118 2.71 -10.79 -6.47
N ASN A 119 2.73 -10.58 -7.79
CA ASN A 119 2.16 -9.40 -8.43
C ASN A 119 0.63 -9.34 -8.34
N SER A 120 -0.04 -10.46 -8.09
CA SER A 120 -1.49 -10.51 -7.94
C SER A 120 -1.94 -10.35 -6.48
N ILE A 121 -1.15 -10.80 -5.51
CA ILE A 121 -1.46 -10.67 -4.07
C ILE A 121 -1.36 -9.23 -3.58
N ILE A 122 -0.36 -8.46 -4.02
CA ILE A 122 -0.13 -7.08 -3.56
C ILE A 122 -1.35 -6.17 -3.86
N PRO A 123 -1.90 -6.12 -5.09
CA PRO A 123 -3.10 -5.35 -5.38
C PRO A 123 -4.27 -5.71 -4.46
N THR A 124 -4.53 -6.99 -4.22
CA THR A 124 -5.60 -7.43 -3.32
C THR A 124 -5.37 -6.97 -1.87
N LEU A 125 -4.12 -6.99 -1.38
CA LEU A 125 -3.79 -6.39 -0.07
C LEU A 125 -4.10 -4.88 -0.04
N GLY A 126 -3.83 -4.17 -1.15
CA GLY A 126 -4.20 -2.77 -1.34
C GLY A 126 -5.72 -2.57 -1.29
N SER A 127 -6.49 -3.37 -2.04
CA SER A 127 -7.95 -3.35 -2.03
C SER A 127 -8.52 -3.55 -0.62
N ILE A 128 -7.93 -4.44 0.18
CA ILE A 128 -8.36 -4.65 1.57
C ILE A 128 -8.05 -3.43 2.45
N LEU A 129 -6.92 -2.76 2.26
CA LEU A 129 -6.61 -1.53 3.00
C LEU A 129 -7.61 -0.42 2.69
N ASP A 130 -7.92 -0.22 1.41
CA ASP A 130 -8.87 0.79 0.97
C ASP A 130 -10.30 0.44 1.47
N LEU A 131 -10.66 -0.85 1.49
CA LEU A 131 -11.92 -1.35 2.03
C LEU A 131 -12.13 -1.00 3.52
N VAL A 132 -11.07 -1.08 4.33
CA VAL A 132 -11.14 -0.89 5.78
C VAL A 132 -10.73 0.51 6.24
N GLU A 133 -10.55 1.46 5.31
CA GLU A 133 -10.04 2.81 5.59
C GLU A 133 -10.81 3.51 6.73
N ASP A 134 -12.14 3.43 6.70
CA ASP A 134 -13.03 4.03 7.70
C ASP A 134 -13.27 3.16 8.96
N HIS A 135 -12.69 1.95 9.01
CA HIS A 135 -12.92 0.96 10.05
C HIS A 135 -11.68 0.78 10.95
N ARG A 136 -11.42 1.78 11.81
CA ARG A 136 -10.18 1.85 12.63
C ARG A 136 -9.82 0.57 13.40
N GLU A 137 -10.80 -0.11 13.99
CA GLU A 137 -10.53 -1.34 14.77
C GLU A 137 -10.02 -2.50 13.88
N VAL A 138 -10.53 -2.59 12.66
CA VAL A 138 -10.12 -3.59 11.66
C VAL A 138 -8.82 -3.17 10.99
N MET A 139 -8.68 -1.88 10.67
CA MET A 139 -7.46 -1.31 10.08
C MET A 139 -6.21 -1.64 10.90
N VAL A 140 -6.26 -1.54 12.24
CA VAL A 140 -5.10 -1.89 13.09
C VAL A 140 -4.65 -3.34 12.92
N GLN A 141 -5.59 -4.26 12.66
CA GLN A 141 -5.29 -5.68 12.45
C GLN A 141 -4.75 -5.92 11.03
N VAL A 142 -5.37 -5.30 10.03
CA VAL A 142 -4.93 -5.37 8.62
C VAL A 142 -3.53 -4.75 8.47
N GLU A 143 -3.28 -3.60 9.10
CA GLU A 143 -1.97 -2.95 9.17
C GLU A 143 -0.90 -3.93 9.65
N ALA A 144 -1.15 -4.62 10.77
CA ALA A 144 -0.19 -5.55 11.34
C ALA A 144 0.16 -6.71 10.38
N SER A 145 -0.79 -7.11 9.52
CA SER A 145 -0.56 -8.10 8.47
C SER A 145 0.24 -7.53 7.31
N VAL A 146 -0.17 -6.39 6.75
CA VAL A 146 0.47 -5.76 5.56
C VAL A 146 1.88 -5.24 5.86
N LEU A 147 2.18 -4.84 7.10
CA LEU A 147 3.53 -4.43 7.47
C LEU A 147 4.56 -5.57 7.39
N LYS A 148 4.16 -6.84 7.47
CA LYS A 148 5.09 -7.99 7.38
C LYS A 148 5.74 -8.09 5.99
N PRO A 149 5.00 -8.16 4.86
CA PRO A 149 5.60 -8.19 3.53
C PRO A 149 6.38 -6.92 3.21
N ILE A 150 5.89 -5.73 3.62
CA ILE A 150 6.62 -4.46 3.43
C ILE A 150 8.01 -4.51 4.06
N ASN A 151 8.11 -4.91 5.33
CA ASN A 151 9.39 -4.99 6.02
C ASN A 151 10.30 -6.05 5.41
N CYS A 152 9.74 -7.18 4.96
CA CYS A 152 10.51 -8.23 4.29
C CYS A 152 11.14 -7.71 2.99
N ILE A 153 10.34 -7.09 2.12
CA ILE A 153 10.79 -6.50 0.84
C ILE A 153 11.93 -5.51 1.06
N LEU A 154 11.76 -4.57 1.99
CA LEU A 154 12.75 -3.52 2.26
C LEU A 154 14.04 -4.08 2.90
N THR A 155 13.92 -5.03 3.83
CA THR A 155 15.07 -5.57 4.56
C THR A 155 15.89 -6.54 3.71
N ALA A 156 15.21 -7.40 2.93
CA ALA A 156 15.87 -8.32 2.02
C ALA A 156 16.37 -7.64 0.73
N GLY A 157 15.85 -6.44 0.42
CA GLY A 157 16.29 -5.64 -0.72
C GLY A 157 15.73 -6.11 -2.05
N HIS A 158 14.47 -6.57 -2.08
CA HIS A 158 13.78 -6.95 -3.31
C HIS A 158 13.30 -5.71 -4.07
N ILE A 159 14.22 -5.11 -4.83
CA ILE A 159 14.02 -3.81 -5.51
C ILE A 159 12.82 -3.83 -6.47
N GLU A 160 12.53 -4.97 -7.07
CA GLU A 160 11.41 -5.13 -8.02
C GLU A 160 10.04 -4.85 -7.41
N PHE A 161 9.87 -4.99 -6.09
CA PHE A 161 8.62 -4.72 -5.36
C PHE A 161 8.62 -3.39 -4.61
N TYR A 162 9.58 -2.49 -4.88
CA TYR A 162 9.61 -1.20 -4.17
C TYR A 162 8.44 -0.29 -4.55
N ASP A 163 8.01 -0.29 -5.81
CA ASP A 163 6.84 0.48 -6.24
C ASP A 163 5.58 0.00 -5.52
N ASP A 164 5.45 -1.32 -5.33
CA ASP A 164 4.37 -1.93 -4.58
C ASP A 164 4.36 -1.52 -3.11
N VAL A 165 5.53 -1.51 -2.45
CA VAL A 165 5.66 -1.00 -1.08
C VAL A 165 5.19 0.45 -0.99
N ILE A 166 5.52 1.27 -1.99
CA ILE A 166 5.09 2.67 -2.03
C ILE A 166 3.58 2.79 -2.18
N ILE A 167 2.93 1.95 -2.98
CA ILE A 167 1.47 1.91 -3.12
C ILE A 167 0.80 1.50 -1.80
N LEU A 168 1.25 0.40 -1.17
CA LEU A 168 0.69 -0.06 0.10
C LEU A 168 0.85 0.97 1.22
N LEU A 169 1.99 1.66 1.27
CA LEU A 169 2.21 2.74 2.24
C LEU A 169 1.29 3.94 2.00
N GLN A 170 0.93 4.24 0.74
CA GLN A 170 -0.04 5.31 0.46
C GLN A 170 -1.41 4.97 1.06
N SER A 171 -1.89 3.73 0.89
CA SER A 171 -3.15 3.29 1.50
C SER A 171 -3.07 3.25 3.04
N LEU A 172 -1.95 2.83 3.63
CA LEU A 172 -1.78 2.79 5.09
C LEU A 172 -1.75 4.18 5.75
N LEU A 173 -1.15 5.17 5.09
CA LEU A 173 -0.86 6.49 5.70
C LEU A 173 -1.99 7.51 5.53
N GLN A 174 -3.17 7.09 5.07
CA GLN A 174 -4.28 8.00 4.78
C GLN A 174 -4.85 8.67 6.03
N THR A 175 -5.09 7.90 7.10
CA THR A 175 -5.86 8.37 8.27
C THR A 175 -5.02 8.60 9.53
N TYR A 176 -4.05 7.75 9.81
CA TYR A 176 -3.12 7.89 10.95
C TYR A 176 -1.75 7.31 10.60
N VAL A 177 -0.77 7.54 11.46
CA VAL A 177 0.54 6.89 11.38
C VAL A 177 0.84 6.22 12.71
N SER A 178 1.16 4.93 12.67
CA SER A 178 1.55 4.15 13.85
C SER A 178 3.07 4.13 14.06
N GLU A 179 3.53 3.76 15.26
CA GLU A 179 4.96 3.54 15.49
C GLU A 179 5.56 2.43 14.60
N PRO A 180 4.89 1.29 14.35
CA PRO A 180 5.31 0.34 13.31
C PRO A 180 5.50 0.96 11.91
N MET A 181 4.62 1.85 11.47
CA MET A 181 4.80 2.56 10.19
C MET A 181 6.03 3.48 10.24
N TRP A 182 6.26 4.17 11.36
CA TRP A 182 7.50 4.95 11.53
C TRP A 182 8.77 4.10 11.50
N ALA A 183 8.71 2.82 11.88
CA ALA A 183 9.82 1.91 11.67
C ALA A 183 10.08 1.67 10.16
N VAL A 184 9.02 1.55 9.36
CA VAL A 184 9.14 1.46 7.88
C VAL A 184 9.76 2.72 7.29
N TYR A 185 9.40 3.92 7.79
CA TYR A 185 10.05 5.18 7.41
C TYR A 185 11.58 5.11 7.60
N ASN A 186 12.04 4.52 8.71
CA ASN A 186 13.47 4.36 8.97
C ASN A 186 14.12 3.35 8.01
N GLU A 187 13.42 2.27 7.64
CA GLU A 187 13.90 1.33 6.61
C GLU A 187 13.98 1.99 5.23
N LEU A 188 12.97 2.77 4.82
CA LEU A 188 13.03 3.57 3.58
C LEU A 188 14.25 4.50 3.56
N TYR A 189 14.53 5.17 4.68
CA TYR A 189 15.73 5.99 4.81
C TYR A 189 17.01 5.17 4.68
N LYS A 190 17.10 3.99 5.30
CA LYS A 190 18.27 3.10 5.16
C LYS A 190 18.47 2.65 3.72
N VAL A 191 17.43 2.17 3.05
CA VAL A 191 17.45 1.75 1.63
C VAL A 191 17.88 2.90 0.73
N PHE A 192 17.36 4.10 0.97
CA PHE A 192 17.80 5.32 0.28
C PHE A 192 19.29 5.61 0.50
N LYS A 193 19.87 5.24 1.65
CA LYS A 193 21.27 5.52 1.99
C LYS A 193 22.27 4.48 1.50
N THR A 194 21.92 3.19 1.50
CA THR A 194 22.85 2.07 1.26
C THR A 194 23.18 1.84 -0.21
N THR A 195 22.32 2.28 -1.11
CA THR A 195 22.30 1.78 -2.49
C THR A 195 22.63 2.86 -3.54
N ASP A 196 22.81 2.53 -4.82
CA ASP A 196 22.97 3.51 -5.90
C ASP A 196 21.69 4.36 -6.04
N ARG A 197 21.65 5.44 -5.24
CA ARG A 197 20.48 6.26 -4.91
C ARG A 197 19.80 6.91 -6.12
N GLN A 198 20.48 6.95 -7.26
CA GLN A 198 19.94 7.53 -8.48
C GLN A 198 19.19 6.51 -9.35
N SER A 199 19.39 5.21 -9.11
CA SER A 199 18.81 4.13 -9.93
C SER A 199 17.84 3.22 -9.18
N ILE A 200 17.93 3.10 -7.85
CA ILE A 200 17.22 2.03 -7.12
C ILE A 200 16.01 2.51 -6.32
N LEU A 201 16.14 3.62 -5.58
CA LEU A 201 15.00 4.25 -4.90
C LEU A 201 15.22 5.76 -4.85
N PRO A 202 15.04 6.46 -5.99
CA PRO A 202 15.29 7.89 -6.04
C PRO A 202 14.23 8.63 -5.23
N PHE A 203 14.62 9.78 -4.66
CA PHE A 203 13.72 10.59 -3.84
C PHE A 203 12.40 10.96 -4.52
N SER A 204 12.38 11.08 -5.85
CA SER A 204 11.15 11.39 -6.60
C SER A 204 10.04 10.36 -6.36
N ASP A 205 10.43 9.10 -6.16
CA ASP A 205 9.51 7.96 -6.16
C ASP A 205 8.92 7.80 -4.76
N ILE A 206 9.71 8.10 -3.73
CA ILE A 206 9.28 8.07 -2.33
C ILE A 206 8.74 9.40 -1.80
N ALA A 207 8.88 10.51 -2.56
CA ALA A 207 8.53 11.85 -2.08
C ALA A 207 7.07 11.98 -1.63
N HIS A 208 6.15 11.30 -2.30
CA HIS A 208 4.74 11.35 -1.93
C HIS A 208 4.48 10.65 -0.59
N VAL A 209 5.00 9.44 -0.40
CA VAL A 209 4.89 8.71 0.88
C VAL A 209 5.53 9.49 2.03
N LEU A 210 6.73 10.05 1.81
CA LEU A 210 7.39 10.90 2.81
C LEU A 210 6.54 12.14 3.17
N HIS A 211 5.77 12.68 2.22
CA HIS A 211 4.87 13.79 2.47
C HIS A 211 3.68 13.35 3.33
N MET A 212 3.12 12.18 3.07
CA MET A 212 2.03 11.61 3.86
C MET A 212 2.42 11.43 5.32
N TYR A 213 3.59 10.83 5.61
CA TYR A 213 4.11 10.74 6.99
C TYR A 213 4.10 12.09 7.73
N ILE A 214 4.52 13.16 7.06
CA ILE A 214 4.63 14.50 7.66
C ILE A 214 3.26 15.15 7.86
N VAL A 215 2.34 14.97 6.89
CA VAL A 215 1.02 15.60 6.93
C VAL A 215 0.09 14.87 7.90
N THR A 216 0.09 13.54 7.85
CA THR A 216 -0.79 12.70 8.64
C THR A 216 -0.39 12.68 10.12
N ASP A 217 0.91 12.65 10.45
CA ASP A 217 1.40 12.65 11.84
C ASP A 217 2.53 13.66 12.07
N ASN A 218 2.16 14.94 11.98
CA ASN A 218 3.09 16.06 12.17
C ASN A 218 3.65 16.14 13.60
N GLU A 219 2.87 15.74 14.61
CA GLU A 219 3.27 15.87 16.01
C GLU A 219 4.42 14.93 16.32
N SER A 220 4.30 13.65 15.93
CA SER A 220 5.35 12.68 16.15
C SER A 220 6.56 12.94 15.25
N PHE A 221 6.35 13.42 14.01
CA PHE A 221 7.46 13.86 13.15
C PHE A 221 8.34 14.92 13.82
N LEU A 222 7.74 15.88 14.53
CA LEU A 222 8.46 16.93 15.26
C LEU A 222 8.99 16.46 16.62
N ALA A 223 8.29 15.55 17.30
CA ALA A 223 8.66 15.05 18.62
C ALA A 223 9.97 14.26 18.58
N PHE A 224 10.27 13.57 17.48
CA PHE A 224 11.46 12.75 17.30
C PHE A 224 12.44 13.39 16.29
N PRO A 225 13.53 14.04 16.76
CA PRO A 225 14.48 14.73 15.88
C PRO A 225 15.10 13.83 14.79
N GLU A 226 15.21 12.53 15.04
CA GLU A 226 15.73 11.54 14.08
C GLU A 226 14.90 11.49 12.79
N ARG A 227 13.57 11.56 12.89
CA ARG A 227 12.65 11.54 11.74
C ARG A 227 12.87 12.77 10.84
N MET A 228 12.94 13.95 11.47
CA MET A 228 13.25 15.20 10.78
C MET A 228 14.66 15.21 10.18
N ASN A 229 15.67 14.73 10.92
CA ASN A 229 17.05 14.66 10.45
C ASN A 229 17.19 13.75 9.22
N ALA A 230 16.51 12.59 9.22
CA ALA A 230 16.46 11.71 8.06
C ALA A 230 15.86 12.40 6.84
N MET A 231 14.75 13.13 7.00
CA MET A 231 14.12 13.88 5.91
C MET A 231 15.05 14.96 5.34
N ILE A 232 15.68 15.74 6.22
CA ILE A 232 16.63 16.78 5.83
C ILE A 232 17.82 16.17 5.09
N ASP A 233 18.39 15.07 5.59
CA ASP A 233 19.50 14.38 4.94
C ASP A 233 19.12 13.88 3.55
N MET A 234 17.96 13.21 3.40
CA MET A 234 17.45 12.77 2.09
C MET A 234 17.31 13.94 1.11
N CYS A 235 16.80 15.08 1.58
CA CYS A 235 16.68 16.30 0.78
C CYS A 235 18.05 16.87 0.36
N GLN A 236 19.00 16.94 1.30
CA GLN A 236 20.36 17.44 1.04
C GLN A 236 21.07 16.58 0.01
N VAL A 237 21.01 15.26 0.17
CA VAL A 237 21.59 14.28 -0.76
C VAL A 237 20.98 14.46 -2.15
N THR A 238 19.65 14.51 -2.24
CA THR A 238 18.90 14.61 -3.51
C THR A 238 19.22 15.90 -4.26
N LEU A 239 19.31 17.01 -3.55
CA LEU A 239 19.57 18.32 -4.12
C LEU A 239 21.06 18.62 -4.29
N GLN A 240 21.94 17.70 -3.87
CA GLN A 240 23.39 17.90 -3.78
C GLN A 240 23.75 19.19 -3.03
N LEU A 241 22.93 19.56 -2.05
CA LEU A 241 23.13 20.77 -1.26
C LEU A 241 24.19 20.49 -0.21
N LYS A 242 25.16 21.40 -0.10
CA LYS A 242 25.92 21.54 1.14
C LYS A 242 25.20 22.60 1.97
N ILE A 243 24.57 22.17 3.06
CA ILE A 243 24.08 23.10 4.08
C ILE A 243 25.25 23.33 5.04
N SER A 244 25.66 24.58 5.21
CA SER A 244 26.67 24.99 6.18
C SER A 244 26.16 26.26 6.86
N ASP A 245 26.07 26.26 8.19
CA ASP A 245 25.59 27.38 9.02
C ASP A 245 24.24 28.00 8.58
N GLY A 246 23.25 27.17 8.26
CA GLY A 246 21.92 27.66 7.85
C GLY A 246 21.89 28.34 6.47
N MET A 247 23.01 28.38 5.75
CA MET A 247 23.09 28.85 4.37
C MET A 247 23.12 27.68 3.38
N VAL A 248 22.23 27.75 2.38
CA VAL A 248 22.13 26.76 1.31
C VAL A 248 23.13 27.11 0.20
N HIS A 249 24.23 26.36 0.09
CA HIS A 249 25.16 26.51 -1.03
C HIS A 249 24.64 25.79 -2.27
N VAL A 250 24.24 26.57 -3.29
CA VAL A 250 23.74 26.06 -4.56
C VAL A 250 24.86 26.05 -5.61
N LYS A 251 25.17 24.88 -6.18
CA LYS A 251 26.15 24.75 -7.28
C LYS A 251 25.55 25.24 -8.60
N TRP A 252 26.34 26.00 -9.36
CA TRP A 252 26.02 26.42 -10.73
C TRP A 252 26.46 25.35 -11.73
N TYR A 253 25.63 25.05 -12.73
CA TYR A 253 25.91 24.01 -13.73
C TYR A 253 26.05 24.60 -15.13
N ARG A 254 26.96 24.01 -15.91
CA ARG A 254 27.18 24.34 -17.32
C ARG A 254 26.39 23.35 -18.17
N LYS A 255 25.57 23.83 -19.11
CA LYS A 255 24.76 22.97 -19.99
C LYS A 255 25.69 22.17 -20.92
N GLU A 256 25.57 20.84 -20.95
CA GLU A 256 26.43 19.98 -21.79
C GLU A 256 26.30 20.30 -23.29
N SER A 257 25.07 20.54 -23.76
CA SER A 257 24.80 20.87 -25.16
C SER A 257 25.30 22.27 -25.57
N SER A 258 25.69 23.13 -24.62
CA SER A 258 26.04 24.53 -24.90
C SER A 258 26.98 25.13 -23.84
N LYS A 259 28.27 25.23 -24.19
CA LYS A 259 29.34 25.69 -23.29
C LYS A 259 29.23 27.15 -22.80
N ASN A 260 28.33 27.96 -23.39
CA ASN A 260 28.14 29.37 -23.05
C ASN A 260 26.99 29.64 -22.07
N ILE A 261 26.24 28.60 -21.67
CA ILE A 261 25.06 28.77 -20.82
C ILE A 261 25.37 28.21 -19.42
N LEU A 262 25.40 29.11 -18.44
CA LEU A 262 25.36 28.78 -17.02
C LEU A 262 23.90 28.74 -16.58
N VAL A 263 23.47 27.58 -16.08
CA VAL A 263 22.08 27.32 -15.71
C VAL A 263 21.96 27.44 -14.20
N HIS A 264 21.14 28.39 -13.75
CA HIS A 264 20.78 28.53 -12.34
C HIS A 264 20.00 27.28 -11.91
N ALA A 265 20.14 26.80 -10.67
CA ALA A 265 19.36 25.66 -10.14
C ALA A 265 17.83 25.91 -10.02
N ARG A 266 17.34 27.03 -10.56
CA ARG A 266 15.92 27.39 -10.69
C ARG A 266 15.41 27.23 -12.12
N SER A 267 16.29 27.05 -13.11
CA SER A 267 15.92 26.74 -14.48
C SER A 267 15.49 25.28 -14.58
N ALA A 268 14.52 24.97 -15.45
CA ALA A 268 13.84 23.68 -15.60
C ALA A 268 14.78 22.49 -15.91
N HIS A 269 15.47 22.01 -14.88
CA HIS A 269 16.27 20.79 -14.85
C HIS A 269 15.62 19.84 -13.83
N PRO A 270 15.82 18.51 -13.92
CA PRO A 270 15.37 17.56 -12.90
C PRO A 270 15.58 17.97 -11.43
N LYS A 271 16.63 18.76 -11.13
CA LYS A 271 16.91 19.30 -9.78
C LYS A 271 15.94 20.41 -9.35
N ALA A 272 15.47 21.24 -10.28
CA ALA A 272 14.48 22.27 -9.98
C ALA A 272 13.12 21.65 -9.63
N VAL A 273 12.74 20.56 -10.30
CA VAL A 273 11.54 19.77 -9.98
C VAL A 273 11.69 19.11 -8.61
N LYS A 274 12.79 18.39 -8.36
CA LYS A 274 13.11 17.82 -7.03
C LYS A 274 13.09 18.88 -5.93
N ARG A 275 13.65 20.07 -6.21
CA ARG A 275 13.64 21.21 -5.28
C ARG A 275 12.22 21.72 -5.02
N ALA A 276 11.39 21.83 -6.05
CA ALA A 276 10.01 22.30 -5.90
C ALA A 276 9.20 21.34 -5.01
N VAL A 277 9.32 20.02 -5.25
CA VAL A 277 8.70 18.98 -4.42
C VAL A 277 9.15 19.12 -2.97
N ILE A 278 10.47 19.14 -2.72
CA ILE A 278 11.04 19.29 -1.37
C ILE A 278 10.57 20.59 -0.69
N CYS A 279 10.62 21.72 -1.42
CA CYS A 279 10.16 23.00 -0.89
C CYS A 279 8.66 22.99 -0.56
N ASN A 280 7.84 22.29 -1.35
CA ASN A 280 6.42 22.13 -1.05
C ASN A 280 6.24 21.28 0.21
N MET A 281 6.95 20.17 0.36
CA MET A 281 6.89 19.34 1.57
C MET A 281 7.26 20.13 2.83
N PHE A 282 8.35 20.92 2.80
CA PHE A 282 8.71 21.77 3.95
C PHE A 282 7.71 22.90 4.19
N LYS A 283 7.12 23.48 3.14
CA LYS A 283 6.05 24.48 3.32
C LYS A 283 4.81 23.86 3.95
N THR A 284 4.40 22.68 3.51
CA THR A 284 3.28 21.94 4.11
C THR A 284 3.60 21.62 5.57
N ALA A 285 4.79 21.09 5.85
CA ALA A 285 5.25 20.83 7.22
C ALA A 285 5.14 22.09 8.09
N VAL A 286 5.68 23.22 7.62
CA VAL A 286 5.61 24.51 8.35
C VAL A 286 4.18 25.01 8.50
N ALA A 287 3.33 24.89 7.48
CA ALA A 287 1.94 25.33 7.51
C ALA A 287 1.15 24.53 8.55
N VAL A 288 1.19 23.20 8.46
CA VAL A 288 0.54 22.27 9.41
C VAL A 288 1.04 22.51 10.83
N CYS A 289 2.36 22.66 11.03
CA CYS A 289 2.93 22.96 12.35
C CYS A 289 2.55 24.36 12.88
N SER A 290 2.28 25.33 11.99
CA SER A 290 1.86 26.67 12.36
C SER A 290 0.37 26.74 12.71
N GLU A 291 -0.47 25.94 12.05
CA GLU A 291 -1.90 25.78 12.35
C GLU A 291 -2.11 25.10 13.71
N VAL A 292 -1.35 24.05 14.02
CA VAL A 292 -1.35 23.42 15.36
C VAL A 292 -0.96 24.44 16.44
N ARG A 293 0.02 25.32 16.17
CA ARG A 293 0.40 26.42 17.09
C ARG A 293 -0.65 27.52 17.22
N GLN A 294 -1.53 27.71 16.23
CA GLN A 294 -2.64 28.65 16.31
C GLN A 294 -3.83 28.05 17.06
N ASN A 295 -4.12 26.76 16.85
CA ASN A 295 -5.15 26.02 17.58
C ASN A 295 -4.78 25.82 19.06
N ALA A 296 -3.51 25.57 19.38
CA ALA A 296 -3.00 25.51 20.75
C ALA A 296 -3.00 26.87 21.48
N LYS A 297 -3.30 27.98 20.79
CA LYS A 297 -3.39 29.34 21.35
C LYS A 297 -4.82 29.82 21.61
N ASN A 298 -5.84 28.97 21.44
CA ASN A 298 -7.22 29.32 21.78
C ASN A 298 -7.71 28.56 23.03
N PRO A 299 -7.50 29.08 24.26
CA PRO A 299 -7.75 28.35 25.50
C PRO A 299 -9.23 28.37 25.96
N GLN A 300 -10.20 28.07 25.07
CA GLN A 300 -11.63 28.06 25.47
C GLN A 300 -12.43 26.77 25.25
N ASP A 301 -11.92 25.73 24.60
CA ASP A 301 -12.75 24.54 24.29
C ASP A 301 -12.51 23.27 25.14
N TRP A 302 -11.93 23.38 26.34
CA TRP A 302 -11.81 22.22 27.25
C TRP A 302 -13.07 21.93 28.09
N ARG A 303 -14.22 22.56 27.82
CA ARG A 303 -15.43 22.41 28.67
C ARG A 303 -16.60 21.61 28.11
N GLN A 304 -16.52 21.03 26.92
CA GLN A 304 -17.57 20.12 26.45
C GLN A 304 -16.99 19.04 25.52
N LEU A 305 -16.55 17.93 26.11
CA LEU A 305 -16.79 16.53 25.75
C LEU A 305 -15.90 15.62 26.62
#